data_AF-A0A847YXS6-F1
#
_entry.id   AF-A0A847YXS6-F1
#
_cell.length_a   1.000
_cell.length_b   1.000
_cell.length_c   1.000
_cell.angle_alpha   90.00
_cell.angle_beta   90.00
_cell.angle_gamma   90.00
#
_symmetry.space_group_name_H-M   'P 1'
#
loop_
_entity.id
_entity.type
_entity.pdbx_description
1 polymer ?
#
loop_
_entity_poly.entity_id
_entity_poly.type
_entity_poly.pdbx_seq_one_letter_code
_entity_poly.pdbx_strand_id
1 'polypeptide(L)' 'MNTCQSCGMPTDAKTVSKFDERYCIYCQDQETGKLKSYEEVRTGSIGAAIKFMGKSKEEAETMVDTMLPALPRWQEENKA' A
#
# COMPACT_ATOMS: atom_id res chain seq x y z
N MET A 1 5.04 -11.98 -10.46
CA MET A 1 4.88 -10.54 -10.14
C MET A 1 4.24 -10.49 -8.77
N ASN A 2 4.94 -9.96 -7.78
CA ASN A 2 4.41 -9.87 -6.42
C ASN A 2 3.62 -8.56 -6.27
N THR A 3 2.75 -8.52 -5.27
CA THR A 3 1.96 -7.35 -4.95
C THR A 3 2.17 -7.00 -3.49
N CYS A 4 2.41 -5.72 -3.21
CA CYS A 4 2.58 -5.23 -1.84
C CYS A 4 1.35 -5.55 -1.00
N GLN A 5 1.52 -6.31 0.08
CA GLN A 5 0.42 -6.72 0.95
C GLN A 5 -0.21 -5.55 1.73
N SER A 6 0.45 -4.38 1.78
CA SER A 6 -0.09 -3.17 2.42
C SER A 6 -0.92 -2.30 1.48
N CYS A 7 -0.52 -2.13 0.22
CA CYS A 7 -1.16 -1.13 -0.67
C CYS A 7 -1.62 -1.67 -2.02
N GLY A 8 -1.42 -2.95 -2.33
CA GLY A 8 -1.87 -3.53 -3.59
C GLY A 8 -1.01 -3.12 -4.80
N MET A 9 0.07 -2.37 -4.60
CA MET A 9 0.98 -1.97 -5.68
C MET A 9 1.79 -3.17 -6.17
N PRO A 10 1.81 -3.46 -7.48
CA PRO A 10 2.75 -4.43 -8.06
C PRO A 10 4.19 -4.05 -7.74
N THR A 11 5.01 -5.04 -7.37
CA THR A 11 6.42 -4.82 -7.05
C THR A 11 7.35 -5.53 -8.03
N ASP A 12 8.51 -4.91 -8.22
CA ASP A 12 9.65 -5.41 -8.97
C ASP A 12 10.94 -5.25 -8.15
N ALA A 13 12.10 -5.61 -8.73
CA ALA A 13 13.39 -5.53 -8.06
C ALA A 13 13.79 -4.11 -7.59
N LYS A 14 13.16 -3.05 -8.11
CA LYS A 14 13.47 -1.65 -7.75
C LYS A 14 12.50 -1.11 -6.69
N THR A 15 11.33 -1.70 -6.59
CA THR A 15 10.21 -1.19 -5.77
C THR A 15 9.85 -2.10 -4.60
N VAL A 16 10.41 -3.30 -4.53
CA VAL A 16 10.34 -4.20 -3.38
C VAL A 16 11.20 -3.68 -2.22
N SER A 17 10.74 -3.83 -0.97
CA SER A 17 11.53 -3.44 0.19
C SER A 17 12.76 -4.35 0.37
N LYS A 18 13.87 -3.78 0.83
CA LYS A 18 15.07 -4.53 1.22
C LYS A 18 14.90 -5.36 2.51
N PHE A 19 13.87 -5.10 3.31
CA PHE A 19 13.65 -5.76 4.60
C PHE A 19 12.67 -6.92 4.52
N ASP A 20 11.62 -6.80 3.70
CA ASP A 20 10.59 -7.82 3.54
C ASP A 20 9.96 -7.72 2.13
N GLU A 21 10.12 -8.80 1.35
CA GLU A 21 9.70 -8.83 -0.05
C GLU A 21 8.17 -8.78 -0.25
N ARG A 22 7.39 -8.96 0.83
CA ARG A 22 5.94 -8.79 0.81
C ARG A 22 5.49 -7.34 0.67
N TYR A 23 6.40 -6.38 0.90
CA TYR A 23 6.09 -4.95 0.92
C TYR A 23 6.91 -4.16 -0.09
N CYS A 24 6.36 -3.02 -0.50
CA CYS A 24 7.07 -2.07 -1.35
C CYS A 24 7.85 -1.03 -0.54
N ILE A 25 8.81 -0.38 -1.20
CA ILE A 25 9.64 0.70 -0.64
C ILE A 25 8.82 1.90 -0.10
N TYR A 26 7.56 2.04 -0.50
CA TYR A 26 6.70 3.13 -0.07
C TYR A 26 5.87 2.81 1.18
N CYS A 27 5.67 1.52 1.50
CA CYS A 27 4.89 1.07 2.65
C CYS A 27 5.76 0.61 3.82
N GLN A 28 7.02 0.28 3.56
CA GLN A 28 8.02 0.01 4.59
C GLN A 28 9.10 1.08 4.52
N ASP A 29 9.51 1.61 5.65
CA ASP A 29 10.61 2.56 5.75
C ASP A 29 11.94 1.85 5.42
N GLN A 30 12.70 2.39 4.46
CA GLN A 30 13.91 1.72 3.96
C GLN A 30 15.16 2.00 4.80
N GLU A 31 15.06 2.73 5.91
CA GLU A 31 16.14 2.93 6.87
C GLU A 31 15.93 2.10 8.13
N THR A 32 14.71 2.14 8.68
CA THR A 32 14.32 1.53 9.95
C THR A 32 13.62 0.18 9.80
N GLY A 33 13.08 -0.13 8.62
CA GLY A 33 12.27 -1.32 8.37
C GLY A 33 10.85 -1.23 8.93
N LYS A 34 10.46 -0.09 9.52
CA LYS A 34 9.12 0.09 10.10
C LYS A 34 8.06 0.16 9.01
N LEU A 35 6.98 -0.59 9.18
CA LEU A 35 5.81 -0.50 8.31
C LEU A 35 4.96 0.73 8.65
N LYS A 36 4.45 1.40 7.60
CA LYS A 36 3.46 2.46 7.74
C LYS A 36 2.15 1.92 8.32
N SER A 37 1.44 2.76 9.06
CA SER A 37 0.10 2.49 9.57
C SER A 37 -0.95 2.45 8.44
N TYR A 38 -2.13 1.93 8.75
CA TYR A 38 -3.26 1.87 7.81
C TYR A 38 -3.58 3.25 7.21
N GLU A 39 -3.69 4.29 8.04
CA GLU A 39 -4.01 5.66 7.60
C GLU A 39 -2.92 6.29 6.73
N GLU A 40 -1.64 6.03 7.04
CA GLU A 40 -0.52 6.49 6.22
C GLU A 40 -0.52 5.82 4.84
N VAL A 41 -0.82 4.52 4.80
CA VAL A 41 -0.94 3.76 3.54
C VAL A 41 -2.16 4.21 2.74
N ARG A 42 -3.30 4.44 3.39
CA ARG A 42 -4.52 5.00 2.79
C ARG A 42 -4.25 6.35 2.13
N THR A 43 -3.69 7.29 2.89
CA THR A 43 -3.36 8.64 2.40
C THR A 43 -2.39 8.59 1.21
N GLY A 44 -1.34 7.76 1.30
CA GLY A 44 -0.40 7.57 0.20
C GLY A 44 -1.03 6.97 -1.05
N SER A 45 -1.92 5.99 -0.88
CA SER A 45 -2.60 5.30 -1.99
C SER A 45 -3.59 6.23 -2.71
N ILE A 46 -4.32 7.07 -1.97
CA ILE A 46 -5.21 8.10 -2.55
C ILE A 46 -4.38 9.08 -3.38
N GLY A 47 -3.27 9.58 -2.82
CA GLY A 47 -2.36 10.48 -3.53
C GLY A 47 -1.79 9.86 -4.82
N ALA A 48 -1.44 8.57 -4.78
CA ALA A 48 -0.98 7.83 -5.94
C ALA A 48 -2.08 7.67 -7.00
N ALA A 49 -3.31 7.33 -6.60
CA ALA A 49 -4.44 7.18 -7.51
C ALA A 49 -4.80 8.49 -8.23
N ILE A 50 -4.78 9.62 -7.51
CA ILE A 50 -4.99 10.94 -8.13
C ILE A 50 -3.85 11.26 -9.11
N LYS A 51 -2.59 11.11 -8.67
CA LYS A 51 -1.42 11.53 -9.45
C LYS A 51 -1.15 10.68 -10.67
N PHE A 52 -1.27 9.36 -10.55
CA PHE A 52 -0.83 8.41 -11.58
C PHE A 52 -1.98 7.78 -12.37
N MET A 53 -3.19 7.74 -11.79
CA MET A 53 -4.37 7.16 -12.47
C MET A 53 -5.36 8.24 -12.94
N GLY A 54 -5.08 9.52 -12.67
CA GLY A 54 -5.92 10.65 -13.10
C GLY A 54 -7.30 10.68 -12.43
N LYS A 55 -7.45 10.03 -11.28
CA LYS A 55 -8.73 9.96 -10.56
C LYS A 55 -9.04 11.26 -9.85
N SER A 56 -10.32 11.59 -9.75
CA SER A 56 -10.78 12.59 -8.79
C SER A 56 -10.50 12.10 -7.35
N LYS A 57 -10.52 13.03 -6.40
CA LYS A 57 -10.33 12.70 -4.98
C LYS A 57 -11.35 11.67 -4.49
N GLU A 58 -12.62 11.84 -4.83
CA GLU A 58 -13.72 10.96 -4.39
C GLU A 58 -13.59 9.55 -5.00
N GLU A 59 -13.25 9.44 -6.28
CA GLU A 59 -12.99 8.15 -6.92
C GLU A 59 -11.76 7.45 -6.33
N ALA A 60 -10.71 8.21 -5.99
CA ALA A 60 -9.51 7.69 -5.36
C ALA A 60 -9.78 7.19 -3.94
N GLU A 61 -10.51 7.96 -3.14
CA GLU A 61 -10.95 7.56 -1.80
C GLU A 61 -11.79 6.29 -1.86
N THR A 62 -12.84 6.27 -2.69
CA THR A 62 -13.72 5.10 -2.83
C THR A 62 -12.95 3.84 -3.26
N MET A 63 -12.05 3.99 -4.23
CA MET A 63 -11.20 2.88 -4.70
C MET A 63 -10.31 2.34 -3.58
N VAL A 64 -9.61 3.23 -2.87
CA VAL A 64 -8.65 2.85 -1.83
C VAL A 64 -9.37 2.24 -0.64
N ASP A 65 -10.51 2.79 -0.24
CA ASP A 65 -11.32 2.30 0.89
C ASP A 65 -11.95 0.95 0.63
N THR A 66 -12.24 0.65 -0.63
CA THR A 66 -12.71 -0.68 -1.04
C THR A 66 -11.56 -1.68 -1.11
N MET A 67 -10.41 -1.26 -1.65
CA MET A 67 -9.28 -2.16 -1.94
C MET A 67 -8.46 -2.49 -0.69
N LEU A 68 -8.08 -1.49 0.11
CA LEU A 68 -7.13 -1.68 1.21
C LEU A 68 -7.59 -2.75 2.19
N PRO A 69 -8.82 -2.73 2.74
CA PRO A 69 -9.24 -3.74 3.73
C PRO A 69 -9.08 -5.18 3.22
N ALA A 70 -9.22 -5.41 1.91
CA ALA A 70 -9.14 -6.75 1.32
C ALA A 70 -7.70 -7.28 1.17
N LEU A 71 -6.67 -6.46 1.40
CA LEU A 71 -5.28 -6.90 1.23
C LEU A 71 -4.81 -7.76 2.42
N PRO A 72 -3.87 -8.71 2.19
CA PRO A 72 -3.48 -9.71 3.18
C PRO A 72 -3.08 -9.14 4.54
N ARG A 73 -2.27 -8.07 4.56
CA ARG A 73 -1.78 -7.48 5.81
C ARG A 73 -2.94 -7.06 6.73
N TRP A 74 -3.95 -6.40 6.15
CA TRP A 74 -5.06 -5.85 6.93
C TRP A 74 -6.10 -6.91 7.27
N GLN A 75 -6.19 -7.99 6.49
CA GLN A 75 -7.01 -9.15 6.82
C GLN A 75 -6.40 -9.99 7.96
N GLU A 76 -5.08 -10.05 8.06
CA GLU A 76 -4.38 -10.71 9.17
C GLU A 76 -4.47 -9.90 10.47
N GLU A 77 -4.32 -8.57 10.41
CA GLU A 77 -4.47 -7.68 11.58
C GLU A 77 -5.90 -7.72 12.18
N ASN A 78 -6.94 -7.93 11.38
CA ASN A 78 -8.33 -8.07 11.85
C ASN A 78 -8.68 -9.46 12.43
N LYS A 79 -7.74 -10.42 12.41
CA LYS A 79 -7.92 -11.77 12.98
C LYS A 79 -7.19 -11.96 14.31
N ALA A 80 -6.51 -10.93 14.81
CA ALA A 80 -5.74 -10.94 16.04
C ALA A 80 -6.52 -10.34 17.22
#